data_AF-A0A8T4HYP8-F1
#
_entry.id   AF-A0A8T4HYP8-F1
#
_cell.length_a   1.000
_cell.length_b   1.000
_cell.length_c   1.000
_cell.angle_alpha   90.00
_cell.angle_beta   90.00
_cell.angle_gamma   90.00
#
_symmetry.space_group_name_H-M   'P 1'
#
loop_
_entity.id
_entity.type
_entity.pdbx_description
1 polymer ?
#
loop_
_entity_poly.entity_id
_entity_poly.type
_entity_poly.pdbx_seq_one_letter_code
_entity_poly.pdbx_strand_id
1 'polypeptide(L)'
;LRVLVKQAPEWKAAIEQTVYRVRQRSTPIVLADVRQSREGDRVCWTETDQQRDALRFLLSTGNVLLWRSAPGRGETDVYVTVGE
;
A
#
# COMPACT_ATOMS: atom_id res chain seq x y z
N LEU A 1 2.82 5.96 17.72
CA LEU A 1 1.95 7.09 17.33
C LEU A 1 0.55 6.55 17.01
N ARG A 2 -0.52 7.25 17.39
CA ARG A 2 -1.90 6.92 16.99
C ARG A 2 -2.37 7.97 15.99
N VAL A 3 -3.07 7.53 14.96
CA VAL A 3 -3.63 8.42 13.92
C VAL A 3 -5.10 8.07 13.73
N LEU A 4 -5.89 9.08 13.38
CA LEU A 4 -7.26 8.89 12.93
C LEU A 4 -7.25 8.63 11.43
N VAL A 5 -8.12 7.73 10.99
CA VAL A 5 -8.26 7.33 9.58
C VAL A 5 -9.74 7.28 9.24
N LYS A 6 -10.08 7.87 8.08
CA LYS A 6 -11.47 8.02 7.62
C LYS A 6 -12.05 6.69 7.11
N GLN A 7 -11.24 5.91 6.40
CA GLN A 7 -11.63 4.62 5.83
C GLN A 7 -10.48 3.61 5.88
N ALA A 8 -10.83 2.33 5.72
CA ALA A 8 -9.86 1.25 5.51
C ALA A 8 -9.06 1.48 4.21
N PRO A 9 -7.83 0.95 4.10
CA PRO A 9 -7.02 1.17 2.91
C PRO A 9 -7.60 0.39 1.72
N GLU A 10 -7.68 1.03 0.56
CA GLU A 10 -8.02 0.37 -0.70
C GLU A 10 -6.76 -0.15 -1.36
N TRP A 11 -6.28 -1.29 -0.84
CA TRP A 11 -5.12 -1.95 -1.39
C TRP A 11 -5.40 -2.48 -2.81
N LYS A 12 -4.55 -2.09 -3.75
CA LYS A 12 -4.52 -2.66 -5.10
C LYS A 12 -3.30 -3.55 -5.23
N ALA A 13 -3.52 -4.80 -5.63
CA ALA A 13 -2.43 -5.64 -6.07
C ALA A 13 -2.08 -5.22 -7.50
N ALA A 14 -0.91 -4.61 -7.68
CA ALA A 14 -0.36 -4.50 -9.01
C ALA A 14 -0.07 -5.93 -9.51
N ILE A 15 -0.63 -6.28 -10.66
CA ILE A 15 -0.21 -7.45 -11.40
C ILE A 15 0.35 -6.89 -12.69
N GLU A 16 1.67 -6.83 -12.80
CA GLU A 16 2.28 -6.57 -14.09
C GLU A 16 1.92 -7.72 -15.02
N GLN A 17 1.10 -7.42 -16.03
CA GLN A 17 0.74 -8.34 -17.09
C GLN A 17 1.30 -7.81 -18.41
N THR A 18 2.33 -8.46 -18.92
CA THR A 18 2.86 -8.18 -20.25
C THR A 18 2.25 -9.16 -21.25
N VAL A 19 1.55 -8.63 -22.25
CA VAL A 19 0.89 -9.43 -23.29
C VAL A 19 1.74 -9.46 -24.55
N TYR A 20 2.37 -10.60 -24.83
CA TYR A 20 3.13 -10.83 -26.05
C TYR A 20 2.23 -11.43 -27.14
N ARG A 21 1.96 -10.64 -28.18
CA ARG A 21 1.27 -11.11 -29.40
C ARG A 21 2.31 -11.64 -30.40
N VAL A 22 2.48 -12.96 -30.43
CA VAL A 22 3.39 -13.64 -31.37
C VAL A 22 2.67 -13.88 -32.69
N ARG A 23 3.30 -13.49 -33.81
CA ARG A 23 2.77 -13.72 -35.16
C ARG A 23 2.55 -15.23 -35.38
N GLN A 24 1.39 -15.59 -35.91
CA GLN A 24 0.90 -16.97 -36.12
C GLN A 24 0.36 -17.72 -34.89
N ARG A 25 0.27 -17.06 -33.72
CA ARG A 25 -0.47 -17.61 -32.58
C ARG A 25 -1.86 -16.97 -32.50
N SER A 26 -2.91 -17.79 -32.42
CA SER A 26 -4.29 -17.31 -32.24
C SER A 26 -4.53 -16.73 -30.84
N THR A 27 -3.78 -17.21 -29.84
CA THR A 27 -3.86 -16.76 -28.44
C THR A 27 -2.56 -16.07 -28.03
N PRO A 28 -2.61 -14.87 -27.44
CA PRO A 28 -1.40 -14.19 -26.95
C PRO A 28 -0.80 -14.91 -25.74
N ILE A 29 0.50 -14.71 -25.51
CA ILE A 29 1.16 -15.14 -24.28
C ILE A 29 1.00 -14.02 -23.25
N VAL A 30 0.36 -14.32 -22.13
CA VAL A 30 0.27 -13.40 -20.99
C VAL A 30 1.36 -13.81 -20.00
N LEU A 31 2.38 -12.97 -19.85
CA LEU A 31 3.37 -13.10 -18.80
C LEU A 31 2.87 -12.28 -17.61
N ALA A 32 2.46 -12.95 -16.54
CA ALA A 32 2.09 -12.32 -15.29
C ALA A 32 3.23 -12.55 -14.29
N ASP A 33 3.78 -11.48 -13.72
CA ASP A 33 4.77 -11.59 -12.66
C ASP A 33 4.14 -12.12 -11.35
N VAL A 34 4.98 -12.53 -10.40
CA VAL A 34 4.55 -12.96 -9.05
C VAL A 34 3.72 -11.84 -8.41
N ARG A 35 2.69 -12.19 -7.63
CA ARG A 35 1.84 -11.21 -6.91
C ARG A 35 2.74 -10.18 -6.21
N GLN A 36 2.69 -8.94 -6.68
CA GLN A 36 3.47 -7.86 -6.10
C GLN A 36 2.84 -7.40 -4.78
N SER A 37 3.61 -6.65 -4.00
CA SER A 37 3.11 -5.96 -2.82
C SER A 37 1.87 -5.14 -3.16
N ARG A 38 0.94 -5.08 -2.22
CA ARG A 38 -0.24 -4.23 -2.36
C ARG A 38 0.16 -2.77 -2.15
N GLU A 39 -0.30 -1.91 -3.03
CA GLU A 39 -0.07 -0.47 -2.96
C GLU A 39 -1.41 0.26 -2.80
N GLY A 40 -1.37 1.45 -2.21
CA GLY A 40 -2.55 2.26 -2.02
C GLY A 40 -2.29 3.51 -1.19
N ASP A 41 -3.18 4.48 -1.34
CA ASP A 41 -3.07 5.76 -0.65
C ASP A 41 -3.80 5.75 0.70
N ARG A 42 -3.28 6.54 1.65
CA ARG A 42 -3.91 6.72 2.96
C ARG A 42 -3.89 8.18 3.40
N VAL A 43 -5.08 8.67 3.77
CA VAL A 43 -5.22 9.95 4.46
C VAL A 43 -5.33 9.69 5.97
N CYS A 44 -4.43 10.30 6.72
CA CYS A 44 -4.33 10.20 8.18
C CYS A 44 -4.45 11.59 8.80
N TRP A 45 -5.09 11.66 9.98
CA TRP A 45 -5.18 12.88 10.77
C TRP A 45 -4.52 12.69 12.15
N THR A 46 -3.96 13.77 12.65
CA THR A 46 -3.41 13.87 14.00
C THR A 46 -4.25 14.86 14.81
N GLU A 47 -4.31 14.67 16.13
CA GLU A 47 -5.06 15.56 17.02
C GLU A 47 -4.27 16.83 17.36
N THR A 48 -2.94 16.74 17.34
CA THR A 48 -2.03 17.85 17.66
C THR A 48 -0.95 18.05 16.60
N ASP A 49 -0.32 19.23 16.60
CA ASP A 49 0.80 19.52 15.69
C ASP A 49 2.08 18.77 16.07
N GLN A 50 2.33 18.53 17.35
CA GLN A 50 3.44 17.67 17.77
C GLN A 50 3.30 16.25 17.21
N GLN A 51 2.08 15.70 17.18
CA GLN A 51 1.81 14.41 16.56
C GLN A 51 2.02 14.47 15.04
N ARG A 52 1.66 15.59 14.40
CA ARG A 52 1.87 15.83 12.96
C ARG A 52 3.35 15.80 12.61
N ASP A 53 4.19 16.47 13.40
CA ASP A 53 5.64 16.52 13.18
C ASP A 53 6.28 15.15 13.43
N ALA A 54 5.86 14.45 14.48
CA ALA A 54 6.31 13.08 14.75
C ALA A 54 5.90 12.11 13.62
N LEU A 55 4.68 12.27 13.06
CA LEU A 55 4.23 11.48 11.91
C LEU A 55 5.11 11.76 10.69
N ARG A 56 5.34 13.05 10.39
CA ARG A 56 6.16 13.45 9.24
C ARG A 56 7.57 12.89 9.35
N PHE A 57 8.19 13.00 10.51
CA PHE A 57 9.51 12.44 10.76
C PHE A 57 9.52 10.91 10.58
N LEU A 58 8.54 10.20 11.13
CA LEU A 58 8.42 8.75 10.99
C LEU A 58 8.35 8.34 9.51
N LEU A 59 7.48 9.01 8.74
CA LEU A 59 7.27 8.73 7.31
C LEU A 59 8.51 9.06 6.46
N SER A 60 9.30 10.08 6.83
CA SER A 60 10.53 10.43 6.10
C SER A 60 11.71 9.51 6.36
N THR A 61 11.62 8.58 7.31
CA THR A 61 12.77 7.72 7.66
C THR A 61 13.07 6.62 6.64
N GLY A 62 12.11 6.30 5.75
CA GLY A 62 12.24 5.18 4.81
C GLY A 62 12.21 3.79 5.47
N ASN A 63 11.98 3.71 6.78
CA ASN A 63 11.89 2.44 7.49
C ASN A 63 10.59 1.68 7.15
N VAL A 64 10.64 0.36 7.28
CA VAL A 64 9.42 -0.47 7.31
C VAL A 64 8.65 -0.16 8.60
N LEU A 65 7.40 0.25 8.46
CA LEU A 65 6.52 0.62 9.56
C LEU A 65 5.50 -0.48 9.82
N LEU A 66 5.21 -0.73 11.09
CA LEU A 66 4.09 -1.59 11.49
C LEU A 66 2.81 -0.76 11.55
N TRP A 67 1.88 -1.04 10.64
CA TRP A 67 0.52 -0.54 10.68
C TRP A 67 -0.35 -1.48 11.52
N ARG A 68 -0.87 -0.98 12.64
CA ARG A 68 -1.81 -1.74 13.47
C ARG A 68 -3.21 -1.18 13.36
N SER A 69 -4.16 -2.07 13.11
CA SER A 69 -5.56 -1.71 12.95
C SER A 69 -6.35 -2.18 14.15
N ALA A 70 -7.36 -1.41 14.56
CA ALA A 70 -8.29 -1.90 15.57
C ALA A 70 -9.11 -3.06 14.97
N PRO A 71 -9.47 -4.07 15.78
CA PRO A 71 -10.30 -5.19 15.31
C PRO A 71 -11.58 -4.69 14.62
N GLY A 72 -11.94 -5.32 13.50
CA GLY A 72 -13.15 -4.99 12.74
C GLY A 72 -13.05 -3.73 11.85
N ARG A 73 -11.87 -3.12 11.70
CA ARG A 73 -11.65 -1.92 10.85
C ARG A 73 -11.18 -2.21 9.43
N GLY A 74 -11.43 -3.41 8.91
CA GLY A 74 -11.26 -3.76 7.50
C GLY A 74 -9.82 -4.03 7.04
N GLU A 75 -8.84 -4.01 7.93
CA GLU A 75 -7.44 -4.32 7.63
C GLU A 75 -6.80 -5.05 8.81
N THR A 76 -5.96 -6.05 8.53
CA THR A 76 -5.14 -6.72 9.55
C THR A 76 -3.90 -5.89 9.90
N ASP A 77 -3.16 -6.29 10.92
CA ASP A 77 -1.84 -5.69 11.16
C ASP A 77 -0.90 -6.04 9.99
N VAL A 78 -0.25 -5.04 9.43
CA VAL A 78 0.59 -5.18 8.22
C VAL A 78 1.86 -4.35 8.34
N TYR A 79 2.91 -4.79 7.65
CA TYR A 79 4.14 -4.01 7.47
C TYR A 79 4.03 -3.22 6.17
N VAL A 80 4.32 -1.92 6.24
CA VAL A 80 4.21 -1.00 5.11
C VAL A 80 5.48 -0.18 4.95
N THR A 81 5.77 0.19 3.71
CA THR A 81 6.78 1.20 3.36
C THR A 81 6.05 2.39 2.75
N VAL A 82 6.59 3.60 2.91
CA VAL A 82 6.08 4.78 2.23
C VAL A 82 6.57 4.72 0.78
N GLY A 83 5.64 4.69 -0.18
CA GLY A 83 5.95 4.79 -1.60
C GLY A 83 6.35 6.21 -2.01
N GLU A 84 6.93 6.34 -3.21
CA GLU A 84 7.25 7.64 -3.82
C GLU A 84 6.01 8.33 -4.42
#